data_AF-A0A0S2DX58-F1
#
_entry.id   AF-A0A0S2DX58-F1
#
_cell.length_a   1.000
_cell.length_b   1.000
_cell.length_c   1.000
_cell.angle_alpha   90.00
_cell.angle_beta   90.00
_cell.angle_gamma   90.00
#
_symmetry.space_group_name_H-M   'P 1'
#
loop_
_entity.id
_entity.type
_entity.pdbx_description
1 polymer ?
#
loop_
_entity_poly.entity_id
_entity_poly.type
_entity_poly.pdbx_seq_one_letter_code
_entity_poly.pdbx_strand_id
1 'polypeptide(L)' 'MSPKFEVAIWMLEGQLDEFIREAQTELEASQTTGDAEAIARAEAKESLMFRARSGNGGMKGLHDLWEYFKENKDAF' A
#
# COMPACT_ATOMS: atom_id res chain seq x y z
N MET A 1 -18.46 8.56 -5.64
CA MET A 1 -18.00 7.77 -4.48
C MET A 1 -18.55 8.44 -3.21
N SER A 2 -18.76 7.72 -2.10
CA SER A 2 -19.21 8.40 -0.85
C SER A 2 -18.03 9.04 -0.12
N PRO A 3 -18.24 10.13 0.64
CA PRO A 3 -17.17 10.77 1.41
C PRO A 3 -16.47 9.81 2.38
N LYS A 4 -17.20 8.86 2.98
CA LYS A 4 -16.64 7.86 3.90
C LYS A 4 -15.69 6.89 3.19
N PHE A 5 -16.03 6.47 1.97
CA PHE A 5 -15.19 5.55 1.21
C PHE A 5 -13.94 6.25 0.69
N GLU A 6 -14.04 7.51 0.27
CA GLU A 6 -12.88 8.33 -0.10
C GLU A 6 -11.92 8.51 1.09
N VAL A 7 -12.45 8.79 2.28
CA VAL A 7 -11.63 8.87 3.52
C VAL A 7 -10.94 7.54 3.82
N ALA A 8 -11.64 6.41 3.65
CA ALA A 8 -11.04 5.09 3.87
C ALA A 8 -9.90 4.79 2.89
N ILE A 9 -10.07 5.14 1.61
CA ILE A 9 -8.99 5.04 0.61
C ILE A 9 -7.81 5.91 1.04
N TRP A 10 -8.07 7.18 1.37
CA TRP A 10 -7.02 8.11 1.76
C TRP A 10 -6.23 7.65 3.00
N MET A 11 -6.92 7.12 4.02
CA MET A 11 -6.26 6.53 5.19
C MET A 11 -5.40 5.32 4.82
N LEU A 12 -5.90 4.46 3.94
CA LEU A 12 -5.14 3.30 3.45
C LEU A 12 -3.90 3.74 2.66
N GLU A 13 -4.04 4.73 1.77
CA GLU A 13 -2.91 5.30 1.04
C GLU A 13 -1.84 5.85 1.98
N GLY A 14 -2.24 6.64 2.99
CA GLY A 14 -1.32 7.20 3.96
C GLY A 14 -0.59 6.14 4.78
N GLN A 15 -1.26 5.04 5.15
CA GLN A 15 -0.60 3.91 5.83
C GLN A 15 0.40 3.19 4.94
N LEU A 16 0.05 2.95 3.67
CA LEU A 16 0.96 2.31 2.72
C LEU A 16 2.17 3.20 2.40
N ASP A 17 1.98 4.52 2.36
CA ASP A 17 3.07 5.49 2.19
C ASP A 17 4.02 5.51 3.40
N GLU A 18 3.52 5.26 4.62
CA GLU A 18 4.39 5.06 5.81
C GLU A 18 5.21 3.78 5.69
N PHE A 19 4.60 2.65 5.30
CA PHE A 19 5.34 1.39 5.13
C PHE A 19 6.42 1.46 4.06
N ILE A 20 6.20 2.25 3.00
CA ILE A 20 7.24 2.53 2.00
C ILE A 20 8.41 3.26 2.65
N ARG A 21 8.16 4.32 3.42
CA ARG A 21 9.22 5.08 4.12
C ARG A 21 10.00 4.24 5.12
N GLU A 22 9.31 3.38 5.87
CA GLU A 22 9.95 2.43 6.78
C GLU A 22 10.85 1.44 6.03
N ALA A 23 10.38 0.88 4.91
CA ALA A 23 11.17 -0.05 4.10
C ALA A 23 12.41 0.62 3.48
N GLN A 24 12.28 1.86 3.02
CA GLN A 24 13.40 2.66 2.52
C GLN A 24 14.45 2.93 3.60
N THR A 25 13.99 3.30 4.80
CA THR A 25 14.88 3.51 5.96
C THR A 25 15.67 2.24 6.31
N GLU A 26 15.01 1.07 6.28
CA GLU A 26 15.65 -0.22 6.52
C GLU A 26 16.66 -0.59 5.43
N LEU A 27 16.35 -0.26 4.17
CA LEU A 27 17.26 -0.46 3.04
C LEU A 27 18.52 0.40 3.16
N GLU A 28 18.38 1.69 3.45
CA GLU A 28 19.51 2.61 3.66
C GLU A 28 20.41 2.15 4.83
N ALA A 29 19.81 1.68 5.93
CA ALA A 29 20.54 1.13 7.06
C ALA A 29 21.32 -0.14 6.66
N SER A 30 20.69 -1.04 5.89
CA SER A 30 21.32 -2.28 5.42
C SER A 30 22.45 -2.03 4.40
N GLN A 31 22.29 -1.01 3.55
CA GLN A 31 23.33 -0.58 2.61
C GLN A 31 24.57 -0.02 3.34
N THR A 32 24.37 0.64 4.49
CA THR A 32 25.46 1.17 5.31
C THR A 32 26.30 0.05 5.94
N THR A 33 25.68 -1.06 6.34
CA THR A 33 26.39 -2.21 6.93
C THR A 33 27.02 -3.13 5.89
N GLY A 34 26.54 -3.09 4.64
CA GLY A 34 27.04 -3.92 3.54
C GLY A 34 26.63 -5.39 3.62
N ASP A 35 25.64 -5.73 4.46
CA ASP A 35 25.09 -7.09 4.54
C ASP A 35 24.21 -7.37 3.31
N ALA A 36 24.74 -8.14 2.38
CA ALA A 36 24.06 -8.49 1.14
C ALA A 36 22.71 -9.19 1.34
N GLU A 37 22.57 -10.01 2.39
CA GLU A 37 21.28 -10.66 2.67
C GLU A 37 20.28 -9.68 3.25
N ALA A 38 20.72 -8.78 4.14
CA ALA A 38 19.86 -7.72 4.68
C ALA A 38 19.38 -6.76 3.58
N ILE A 39 20.27 -6.38 2.66
CA ILE A 39 19.94 -5.55 1.51
C ILE A 39 18.89 -6.22 0.63
N ALA A 40 19.09 -7.49 0.24
CA ALA A 40 18.13 -8.21 -0.60
C ALA A 40 16.74 -8.34 0.06
N ARG A 41 16.70 -8.56 1.39
CA ARG A 41 15.43 -8.58 2.14
C ARG A 41 14.76 -7.21 2.16
N ALA A 42 15.52 -6.14 2.37
CA ALA A 42 14.99 -4.78 2.41
C ALA A 42 14.49 -4.32 1.03
N GLU A 43 15.18 -4.65 -0.06
CA GLU A 43 14.73 -4.40 -1.45
C GLU A 43 13.42 -5.14 -1.77
N ALA A 44 13.32 -6.41 -1.36
CA ALA A 44 12.09 -7.19 -1.54
C ALA A 44 10.91 -6.58 -0.75
N LYS A 45 11.17 -6.11 0.48
CA LYS A 45 10.18 -5.41 1.30
C LYS A 45 9.73 -4.11 0.66
N GLU A 46 10.66 -3.28 0.20
CA GLU A 46 10.36 -2.02 -0.49
C GLU A 46 9.49 -2.27 -1.74
N SER A 47 9.89 -3.21 -2.59
CA SER A 47 9.14 -3.61 -3.79
C SER A 47 7.71 -4.06 -3.46
N LEU A 48 7.54 -4.84 -2.38
CA LEU A 48 6.23 -5.28 -1.92
C LEU A 48 5.35 -4.09 -1.48
N MET A 49 5.89 -3.12 -0.74
CA MET A 49 5.12 -1.96 -0.29
C MET A 49 4.70 -1.07 -1.45
N PHE A 50 5.59 -0.83 -2.43
CA PHE A 50 5.21 -0.13 -3.66
C PHE A 50 4.13 -0.86 -4.46
N ARG A 51 4.22 -2.19 -4.57
CA ARG A 51 3.18 -2.98 -5.24
C ARG A 51 1.84 -2.91 -4.51
N ALA A 52 1.85 -2.93 -3.18
CA ALA A 52 0.65 -2.78 -2.37
C ALA A 52 0.00 -1.41 -2.57
N ARG A 53 0.79 -0.33 -2.60
CA ARG A 53 0.33 1.05 -2.83
C ARG A 53 -0.13 1.34 -4.26
N SER A 54 0.29 0.53 -5.22
CA SER A 54 -0.02 0.75 -6.63
C SER A 54 -1.52 0.64 -6.93
N GLY A 55 -2.06 1.68 -7.57
CA GLY A 55 -3.44 1.70 -8.09
C GLY A 55 -3.73 0.60 -9.12
N ASN A 56 -2.71 0.10 -9.83
CA ASN A 56 -2.85 -1.01 -10.78
C ASN A 56 -2.44 -2.38 -10.18
N GLY A 57 -2.14 -2.40 -8.89
CA GLY A 57 -1.69 -3.57 -8.12
C GLY A 57 -2.55 -3.78 -6.89
N GLY A 58 -1.98 -3.60 -5.70
CA GLY A 58 -2.65 -3.88 -4.43
C GLY A 58 -3.91 -3.04 -4.15
N MET A 59 -4.03 -1.87 -4.78
CA MET A 59 -5.23 -1.01 -4.68
C MET A 59 -6.19 -1.15 -5.86
N LYS A 60 -5.96 -2.13 -6.76
CA LYS A 60 -6.82 -2.35 -7.92
C LYS A 60 -8.21 -2.80 -7.49
N GLY A 61 -9.25 -2.28 -8.14
CA GLY A 61 -10.64 -2.72 -7.95
C GLY A 61 -11.39 -2.02 -6.80
N LEU A 62 -10.78 -1.04 -6.12
CA LEU A 62 -11.50 -0.25 -5.10
C LEU A 62 -12.67 0.54 -5.71
N HIS A 63 -12.60 0.92 -6.98
CA HIS A 63 -13.72 1.52 -7.70
C HIS A 63 -14.86 0.51 -7.92
N ASP A 64 -14.52 -0.71 -8.36
CA ASP A 64 -15.51 -1.77 -8.58
C ASP A 64 -16.18 -2.18 -7.24
N LEU A 65 -15.41 -2.21 -6.15
CA LEU A 65 -15.93 -2.44 -4.80
C LEU A 65 -16.91 -1.34 -4.38
N TRP A 66 -16.61 -0.08 -4.72
CA TRP A 66 -17.53 1.02 -4.47
C TRP A 66 -18.83 0.89 -5.28
N GLU A 67 -18.75 0.54 -6.56
CA GLU A 67 -19.96 0.31 -7.37
C GLU A 67 -20.78 -0.87 -6.81
N TYR A 68 -20.15 -1.95 -6.34
CA TYR A 68 -20.85 -3.04 -5.65
C TYR A 68 -21.62 -2.56 -4.41
N PHE A 69 -20.99 -1.75 -3.54
CA PHE A 69 -21.69 -1.21 -2.36
C PHE A 69 -22.86 -0.30 -2.73
N LYS A 70 -22.74 0.44 -3.82
CA LYS A 70 -23.80 1.30 -4.34
C LYS A 70 -24.98 0.49 -4.90
N GLU A 71 -24.70 -0.59 -5.62
CA GLU A 71 -25.73 -1.50 -6.15
C GLU A 71 -26.46 -2.26 -5.04
N ASN A 72 -25.77 -2.58 -3.95
CA ASN A 72 -26.28 -3.37 -2.83
C ASN A 72 -26.64 -2.53 -1.59
N LYS A 73 -26.89 -1.23 -1.76
CA LYS A 73 -27.11 -0.25 -0.66
C LYS A 73 -28.27 -0.57 0.27
N ASP A 74 -29.19 -1.45 -0.14
CA ASP A 74 -30.37 -1.86 0.64
C ASP A 74 -30.15 -3.20 1.37
N ALA A 75 -29.01 -3.87 1.12
CA ALA A 75 -28.59 -5.09 1.80
C ALA A 75 -27.68 -4.83 3.03
N PHE A 76 -27.20 -3.59 3.20
CA PHE A 76 -26.24 -3.18 4.22
C PHE A 76 -26.59 -1.82 4.83
#